data_AF-A0ABD0TD28-F1
#
_entry.id   AF-A0ABD0TD28-F1
#
_cell.length_a   1.000
_cell.length_b   1.000
_cell.length_c   1.000
_cell.angle_alpha   90.00
_cell.angle_beta   90.00
_cell.angle_gamma   90.00
#
_symmetry.space_group_name_H-M   'P 1'
#
loop_
_entity.id
_entity.type
_entity.pdbx_description
1 polymer ?
#
loop_
_entity_poly.entity_id
_entity_poly.type
_entity_poly.pdbx_seq_one_letter_code
_entity_poly.pdbx_strand_id
1 'polypeptide(L)'
;MGQVMGSYGARNVDLYMDDKPTFEAQTGFSYERKQREMVAREEELVSARIPPQFRDYCSHKLLDYQVCRYKNMPMLYKCAHEKHDYLNCEHQDYVLRMKEFERERRLRVREQRLVGAA
;
A
#
# COMPACT_ATOMS: atom_id res chain seq x y z
N MET A 1 4.17 15.45 17.97
CA MET A 1 5.59 15.71 17.66
C MET A 1 6.04 14.87 16.46
N GLY A 2 5.32 14.99 15.35
CA GLY A 2 5.74 14.53 14.03
C GLY A 2 5.17 15.58 13.10
N GLN A 3 5.98 16.14 12.21
CA GLN A 3 5.50 17.17 11.31
C GLN A 3 4.27 16.64 10.56
N VAL A 4 3.11 17.22 10.87
CA VAL A 4 1.87 17.20 10.08
C VAL A 4 2.09 17.92 8.73
N MET A 5 3.35 18.17 8.35
CA MET A 5 3.83 18.90 7.19
C MET A 5 4.67 18.00 6.26
N GLY A 6 4.25 16.75 6.03
CA GLY A 6 4.60 16.08 4.76
C GLY A 6 3.96 16.75 3.54
N SER A 7 3.01 17.66 3.77
CA SER A 7 2.21 18.37 2.77
C SER A 7 2.82 19.68 2.26
N TYR A 8 3.65 20.40 3.03
CA TYR A 8 4.14 21.72 2.59
C TYR A 8 5.05 21.64 1.36
N GLY A 9 5.91 20.62 1.31
CA GLY A 9 6.78 20.39 0.16
C GLY A 9 6.14 19.57 -0.97
N ALA A 10 4.90 19.10 -0.82
CA ALA A 10 4.16 18.39 -1.88
C ALA A 10 3.08 19.28 -2.53
N ARG A 11 2.45 20.17 -1.74
CA ARG A 11 1.43 21.12 -2.22
C ARG A 11 1.98 22.19 -3.16
N ASN A 12 3.26 22.57 -3.03
CA ASN A 12 3.94 23.47 -3.97
C ASN A 12 4.11 22.84 -5.38
N VAL A 13 3.83 21.55 -5.51
CA VAL A 13 3.87 20.79 -6.76
C VAL A 13 2.48 20.21 -7.09
N ASP A 14 1.44 20.84 -6.53
CA ASP A 14 0.02 20.51 -6.69
C ASP A 14 -0.32 19.04 -6.43
N LEU A 15 0.41 18.36 -5.53
CA LEU A 15 0.20 16.94 -5.20
C LEU A 15 -0.61 16.79 -3.91
N TYR A 16 -1.80 16.22 -4.03
CA TYR A 16 -2.71 15.88 -2.92
C TYR A 16 -2.73 14.36 -2.67
N MET A 17 -3.22 13.95 -1.49
CA MET A 17 -3.24 12.54 -1.08
C MET A 17 -4.25 11.69 -1.88
N ASP A 18 -5.32 12.31 -2.34
CA ASP A 18 -6.39 11.64 -3.10
C ASP A 18 -6.16 11.70 -4.63
N ASP A 19 -5.04 12.31 -5.06
CA ASP A 19 -4.72 12.44 -6.47
C ASP A 19 -4.30 11.10 -7.07
N LYS A 20 -4.74 10.86 -8.30
CA LYS A 20 -4.29 9.71 -9.09
C LYS A 20 -2.90 10.00 -9.66
N PRO A 21 -2.05 8.97 -9.84
CA PRO A 21 -0.74 9.14 -10.47
C PRO A 21 -0.91 9.68 -11.90
N THR A 22 -0.17 10.75 -12.23
CA THR A 22 -0.23 11.41 -13.53
C THR A 22 0.78 10.83 -14.51
N PHE A 23 1.94 10.37 -14.02
CA PHE A 23 2.96 9.74 -14.85
C PHE A 23 2.73 8.24 -15.02
N GLU A 24 3.09 7.71 -16.19
CA GLU A 24 2.99 6.28 -16.46
C GLU A 24 3.83 5.45 -15.47
N ALA A 25 3.38 4.23 -15.18
CA ALA A 25 4.02 3.35 -14.19
C ALA A 25 5.48 2.97 -14.56
N GLN A 26 5.83 3.02 -15.85
CA GLN A 26 7.14 2.67 -16.39
C GLN A 26 8.12 3.85 -16.46
N THR A 27 7.65 5.10 -16.33
CA THR A 27 8.54 6.27 -16.45
C THR A 27 9.67 6.25 -15.41
N GLY A 28 10.91 6.39 -15.86
CA GLY A 28 12.10 6.38 -15.00
C GLY A 28 12.62 5.00 -14.59
N PHE A 29 11.98 3.91 -15.01
CA PHE A 29 12.50 2.55 -14.84
C PHE A 29 13.20 2.09 -16.13
N SER A 30 14.43 1.59 -16.00
CA SER A 30 15.18 1.01 -17.13
C SER A 30 14.79 -0.45 -17.43
N TYR A 31 14.09 -1.10 -16.50
CA TYR A 31 13.65 -2.49 -16.58
C TYR A 31 12.12 -2.57 -16.49
N GLU A 32 11.54 -3.67 -16.95
CA GLU A 32 10.08 -3.89 -16.91
C GLU A 32 9.58 -4.06 -15.47
N ARG A 33 8.66 -3.18 -15.04
CA ARG A 33 8.11 -3.23 -13.69
C ARG A 33 7.15 -4.42 -13.56
N LYS A 34 7.52 -5.39 -12.71
CA LYS A 34 6.63 -6.51 -12.37
C LYS A 34 5.35 -6.02 -11.67
N GLN A 35 4.20 -6.51 -12.12
CA GLN A 35 2.91 -6.26 -11.48
C GLN A 35 2.81 -7.03 -10.15
N ARG A 36 2.02 -6.47 -9.21
CA ARG A 36 1.77 -7.13 -7.92
C ARG A 36 0.78 -8.27 -8.14
N GLU A 37 1.12 -9.44 -7.62
CA GLU A 37 0.27 -10.62 -7.72
C GLU A 37 -0.64 -10.71 -6.48
N MET A 38 -1.94 -10.86 -6.72
CA MET A 38 -2.90 -11.18 -5.66
C MET A 38 -2.83 -12.68 -5.38
N VAL A 39 -2.41 -13.06 -4.17
CA VAL A 39 -2.29 -14.47 -3.78
C VAL A 39 -3.64 -15.07 -3.39
N ALA A 40 -4.51 -14.29 -2.75
CA ALA A 40 -5.85 -14.75 -2.33
C ALA A 40 -6.81 -14.78 -3.51
N ARG A 41 -7.61 -15.86 -3.62
CA ARG A 41 -8.68 -15.94 -4.61
C ARG A 41 -9.90 -15.16 -4.14
N GLU A 42 -10.60 -14.51 -5.07
CA GLU A 42 -11.76 -13.69 -4.74
C GLU A 42 -12.91 -14.50 -4.11
N GLU A 43 -13.16 -15.71 -4.62
CA GLU A 43 -14.17 -16.64 -4.09
C GLU A 43 -13.93 -16.97 -2.61
N GLU A 44 -12.66 -17.15 -2.22
CA GLU A 44 -12.27 -17.44 -0.85
C GLU A 44 -12.57 -16.24 0.06
N LEU A 45 -12.24 -15.02 -0.37
CA LEU A 45 -12.51 -13.78 0.38
C LEU A 45 -14.00 -13.52 0.56
N VAL A 46 -14.81 -13.84 -0.47
CA VAL A 46 -16.27 -13.75 -0.40
C VAL A 46 -16.82 -14.78 0.58
N SER A 47 -16.35 -16.03 0.52
CA SER A 47 -16.79 -17.09 1.42
C SER A 47 -16.47 -16.79 2.89
N ALA A 48 -15.31 -16.18 3.15
CA ALA A 48 -14.88 -15.74 4.48
C ALA A 48 -15.59 -14.45 4.95
N ARG A 49 -16.50 -13.88 4.16
CA ARG A 49 -17.24 -12.64 4.45
C ARG A 49 -16.33 -11.47 4.84
N ILE A 50 -15.17 -11.36 4.17
CA ILE A 50 -14.25 -10.25 4.40
C ILE A 50 -14.83 -8.97 3.78
N PRO A 51 -14.93 -7.86 4.54
CA PRO A 51 -15.38 -6.58 4.01
C PRO A 51 -14.47 -6.09 2.87
N PRO A 52 -15.00 -5.36 1.87
CA PRO A 52 -14.23 -4.94 0.70
C PRO A 52 -13.00 -4.09 1.06
N GLN A 53 -13.05 -3.36 2.17
CA GLN A 53 -11.93 -2.55 2.66
C GLN A 53 -10.69 -3.37 3.07
N PHE A 54 -10.84 -4.65 3.36
CA PHE A 54 -9.75 -5.55 3.77
C PHE A 54 -9.38 -6.56 2.67
N ARG A 55 -9.90 -6.39 1.46
CA ARG A 55 -9.63 -7.26 0.30
C ARG A 55 -8.40 -6.80 -0.48
N ASP A 56 -7.33 -6.48 0.23
CA ASP A 56 -6.08 -6.01 -0.35
C ASP A 56 -5.14 -7.18 -0.71
N TYR A 57 -3.97 -6.88 -1.28
CA TYR A 57 -2.90 -7.86 -1.56
C TYR A 57 -2.50 -8.67 -0.31
N CYS A 58 -2.72 -8.13 0.88
CA CYS A 58 -2.39 -8.76 2.16
C CYS A 58 -3.47 -9.71 2.72
N SER A 59 -4.63 -9.80 2.06
CA SER A 59 -5.81 -10.52 2.56
C SER A 59 -5.59 -12.02 2.82
N HIS A 60 -4.63 -12.65 2.14
CA HIS A 60 -4.23 -14.05 2.40
C HIS A 60 -3.76 -14.26 3.85
N LYS A 61 -3.01 -13.31 4.43
CA LYS A 61 -2.58 -13.38 5.84
C LYS A 61 -3.72 -13.12 6.82
N LEU A 62 -4.70 -12.31 6.42
CA LEU A 62 -5.90 -12.07 7.22
C LEU A 62 -6.73 -13.35 7.35
N LEU A 63 -6.85 -14.14 6.27
CA LEU A 63 -7.49 -15.45 6.30
C LEU A 63 -6.77 -16.39 7.27
N ASP A 64 -5.44 -16.49 7.19
CA ASP A 64 -4.63 -17.32 8.11
C ASP A 64 -4.89 -16.95 9.58
N TYR A 65 -4.93 -15.64 9.88
CA TYR A 65 -5.24 -15.13 11.21
C TYR A 65 -6.67 -15.49 11.66
N GLN A 66 -7.68 -15.35 10.80
CA GLN A 66 -9.06 -15.74 11.11
C GLN A 66 -9.18 -17.24 11.40
N VAL A 67 -8.52 -18.08 10.62
CA VAL A 67 -8.46 -19.53 10.84
C VAL A 67 -7.83 -19.85 12.18
N CYS A 68 -6.72 -19.19 12.55
CA CYS A 68 -6.10 -19.38 13.86
C CYS A 68 -7.06 -19.01 15.00
N ARG A 69 -7.75 -17.86 14.88
CA ARG A 69 -8.71 -17.39 15.90
C ARG A 69 -9.87 -18.37 16.11
N TYR A 70 -10.37 -18.96 15.02
CA TYR A 70 -11.44 -19.95 15.10
C TYR A 70 -10.99 -21.23 15.81
N LYS A 71 -9.78 -21.73 15.49
CA LYS A 71 -9.23 -22.97 16.07
C LYS A 71 -8.84 -22.82 17.55
N ASN A 72 -8.34 -21.67 17.95
CA ASN A 72 -7.76 -21.46 19.29
C ASN A 72 -8.69 -20.74 20.27
N MET A 73 -9.97 -20.55 19.96
CA MET A 73 -10.94 -19.93 20.88
C MET A 73 -11.08 -20.78 22.16
N PRO A 74 -10.95 -20.23 23.39
CA PRO A 74 -10.85 -18.81 23.79
C PRO A 74 -9.41 -18.24 23.93
N MET A 75 -8.38 -19.06 23.75
CA MET A 75 -6.96 -18.72 23.95
C MET A 75 -6.35 -17.99 22.74
N LEU A 76 -6.92 -16.83 22.38
CA LEU A 76 -6.56 -16.03 21.20
C LEU A 76 -5.12 -15.50 21.18
N TYR A 77 -4.46 -15.38 22.34
CA TYR A 77 -3.09 -14.88 22.44
C TYR A 77 -2.07 -15.80 21.73
N LYS A 78 -2.41 -17.07 21.53
CA LYS A 78 -1.56 -18.01 20.77
C LYS A 78 -1.43 -17.61 19.29
N CYS A 79 -2.36 -16.81 18.77
CA CYS A 79 -2.38 -16.34 17.38
C CYS A 79 -1.62 -15.02 17.16
N ALA A 80 -0.65 -14.69 18.04
CA ALA A 80 0.09 -13.44 17.96
C ALA A 80 1.02 -13.38 16.74
N HIS A 81 1.56 -14.52 16.32
CA HIS A 81 2.46 -14.61 15.17
C HIS A 81 1.72 -14.30 13.86
N GLU A 82 0.57 -14.94 13.63
CA GLU A 82 -0.23 -14.70 12.42
C GLU A 82 -0.74 -13.26 12.36
N LYS A 83 -1.09 -12.67 13.52
CA LYS A 83 -1.44 -11.26 13.61
C LYS A 83 -0.28 -10.36 13.20
N HIS A 84 0.93 -10.63 13.69
CA HIS A 84 2.11 -9.84 13.39
C HIS A 84 2.49 -9.95 11.91
N ASP A 85 2.37 -11.14 11.32
CA ASP A 85 2.63 -11.35 9.89
C ASP A 85 1.68 -10.55 9.01
N TYR A 86 0.38 -10.51 9.36
CA TYR A 86 -0.60 -9.66 8.69
C TYR A 86 -0.22 -8.17 8.78
N LEU A 87 0.08 -7.68 9.99
CA LEU A 87 0.44 -6.27 10.21
C LEU A 87 1.73 -5.86 9.49
N ASN A 88 2.72 -6.76 9.43
CA ASN A 88 3.96 -6.50 8.69
C ASN A 88 3.69 -6.34 7.19
N CYS A 89 2.78 -7.15 6.66
CA CYS A 89 2.41 -7.11 5.26
C CYS A 89 1.59 -5.84 4.93
N GLU A 90 0.67 -5.41 5.81
CA GLU A 90 0.01 -4.10 5.69
C GLU A 90 1.02 -2.94 5.77
N HIS A 91 2.01 -3.03 6.66
CA HIS A 91 3.06 -2.02 6.78
C HIS A 91 3.91 -1.94 5.50
N GLN A 92 4.29 -3.08 4.92
CA GLN A 92 5.01 -3.11 3.65
C GLN A 92 4.18 -2.49 2.51
N ASP A 93 2.87 -2.74 2.49
CA ASP A 93 1.96 -2.13 1.52
C ASP A 93 1.87 -0.60 1.69
N TYR A 94 1.78 -0.13 2.93
CA TYR A 94 1.83 1.30 3.24
C TYR A 94 3.14 1.94 2.77
N VAL A 95 4.28 1.29 3.01
CA VAL A 95 5.59 1.77 2.54
C VAL A 95 5.63 1.84 1.00
N LEU A 96 5.01 0.91 0.29
CA LEU A 96 4.91 0.97 -1.17
C LEU A 96 4.10 2.18 -1.63
N ARG A 97 2.95 2.46 -1.01
CA ARG A 97 2.13 3.66 -1.31
C ARG A 97 2.90 4.96 -1.05
N MET A 98 3.66 5.02 0.04
CA MET A 98 4.53 6.16 0.34
C MET A 98 5.62 6.37 -0.73
N LYS A 99 6.21 5.29 -1.24
CA LYS A 99 7.19 5.35 -2.34
C LYS A 99 6.56 5.84 -3.63
N GLU A 100 5.32 5.44 -3.94
CA GLU A 100 4.59 5.91 -5.11
C GLU A 100 4.28 7.41 -5.02
N PHE A 101 3.81 7.87 -3.85
CA PHE A 101 3.58 9.30 -3.59
C PHE A 101 4.87 10.13 -3.75
N GLU A 102 5.98 9.67 -3.17
CA GLU A 102 7.24 10.39 -3.26
C GLU A 102 7.83 10.36 -4.68
N ARG A 103 7.64 9.26 -5.42
CA ARG A 103 8.00 9.18 -6.85
C ARG A 103 7.26 10.24 -7.64
N GLU A 104 5.95 10.34 -7.48
CA GLU A 104 5.11 11.32 -8.17
C GLU A 104 5.59 12.75 -7.88
N ARG A 105 5.81 13.05 -6.60
CA ARG A 105 6.35 14.33 -6.14
C ARG A 105 7.66 14.68 -6.86
N ARG A 106 8.63 13.76 -6.89
CA ARG A 106 9.94 14.00 -7.51
C ARG A 106 9.86 14.17 -9.02
N LEU A 107 8.96 13.45 -9.70
CA LEU A 107 8.74 13.58 -11.13
C LEU A 107 8.16 14.95 -11.49
N ARG A 108 7.15 15.41 -10.76
CA ARG A 108 6.60 16.76 -10.98
C ARG A 108 7.61 17.87 -10.68
N VAL A 109 8.44 17.73 -9.64
CA VAL A 109 9.54 18.68 -9.37
C VAL A 109 10.52 18.72 -10.56
N ARG A 110 10.83 17.56 -11.16
CA ARG A 110 11.69 17.49 -12.33
C ARG A 110 11.04 18.16 -13.54
N GLU A 111 9.76 17.93 -13.77
CA GLU A 111 8.99 18.57 -14.84
C GLU A 111 8.98 20.10 -14.71
N GLN A 112 8.65 20.61 -13.51
CA GLN A 112 8.69 22.05 -13.23
C GLN A 112 10.07 22.67 -13.51
N ARG A 113 11.16 21.96 -13.18
CA ARG A 113 12.53 22.40 -13.49
C ARG A 113 12.82 22.44 -14.98
N LEU A 114 12.31 21.47 -15.75
CA LEU A 114 12.49 21.43 -17.21
C LEU A 114 11.70 22.55 -17.89
N VAL A 115 10.46 22.79 -17.45
CA VAL A 115 9.62 23.88 -17.96
C VAL A 115 10.20 25.25 -17.59
N GLY A 116 10.68 25.44 -16.36
CA GLY A 116 11.28 26.71 -15.93
C GLY A 116 12.69 26.99 -16.46
N ALA A 117 13.37 26.00 -17.03
CA ALA A 117 14.65 26.16 -17.70
C ALA A 117 14.53 26.42 -19.22
N ALA A 118 13.34 26.21 -19.78
CA ALA A 118 12.99 26.51 -21.18
C ALA A 118 12.46 27.95 -21.29
#